data_AF-A0A529FG04-F1
#
_entry.id   AF-A0A529FG04-F1
#
_cell.length_a   1.000
_cell.length_b   1.000
_cell.length_c   1.000
_cell.angle_alpha   90.00
_cell.angle_beta   90.00
_cell.angle_gamma   90.00
#
_symmetry.space_group_name_H-M   'P 1'
#
loop_
_entity.id
_entity.type
_entity.pdbx_description
1 polymer ?
#
loop_
_entity_poly.entity_id
_entity_poly.type
_entity_poly.pdbx_seq_one_letter_code
_entity_poly.pdbx_strand_id
1 'polypeptide(L)'
;KLLGKLGKLGKVVKTGAKLLPRAGSADEVDLTGSLVAEHFKRLKGAIAEVDGQPPALDAAVVALTALSNVLQTVTANPDPQDAIKKQGGLAELTGAVARQAQILPDPIDDWLGGIAGDTSGLTQKAVTNELNAIWRADILPFCQAALNDRYPFSPESAVDVNV
;
A
#
# COMPACT_ATOMS: atom_id res chain seq x y z
N LYS A 1 -28.05 60.53 -22.13
CA LYS A 1 -26.85 60.49 -21.26
C LYS A 1 -27.28 59.81 -19.95
N LEU A 2 -26.80 58.65 -19.50
CA LEU A 2 -25.52 57.98 -19.66
C LEU A 2 -25.68 56.46 -19.46
N LEU A 3 -25.00 55.70 -20.30
CA LEU A 3 -24.60 54.31 -20.10
C LEU A 3 -23.66 54.20 -18.88
N GLY A 4 -23.70 53.10 -18.12
CA GLY A 4 -22.70 52.87 -17.08
C GLY A 4 -22.78 51.53 -16.33
N LYS A 5 -21.95 50.58 -16.79
CA LYS A 5 -21.29 49.48 -16.03
C LYS A 5 -22.08 48.21 -15.71
N LEU A 6 -22.16 47.30 -16.69
CA LEU A 6 -22.11 45.85 -16.47
C LEU A 6 -20.74 45.33 -16.93
N GLY A 7 -19.85 45.12 -15.96
CA GLY A 7 -18.49 44.65 -16.18
C GLY A 7 -18.41 43.12 -16.31
N LYS A 8 -17.98 42.66 -17.48
CA LYS A 8 -17.10 41.50 -17.75
C LYS A 8 -17.26 40.26 -16.85
N LEU A 9 -18.20 39.38 -17.19
CA LEU A 9 -18.23 37.96 -16.80
C LEU A 9 -17.90 37.02 -17.98
N GLY A 10 -17.05 37.46 -18.91
CA GLY A 10 -16.61 36.64 -20.03
C GLY A 10 -15.20 36.09 -19.80
N LYS A 11 -15.06 34.90 -19.17
CA LYS A 11 -13.88 34.00 -19.30
C LYS A 11 -13.94 32.75 -18.39
N VAL A 12 -14.96 31.89 -18.51
CA VAL A 12 -14.88 30.51 -17.91
C VAL A 12 -15.33 29.38 -18.84
N VAL A 13 -15.83 29.64 -20.05
CA VAL A 13 -16.45 28.57 -20.88
C VAL A 13 -15.46 27.68 -21.67
N LYS A 14 -14.14 27.93 -21.63
CA LYS A 14 -13.20 27.27 -22.57
C LYS A 14 -12.82 25.82 -22.25
N THR A 15 -13.15 25.28 -21.08
CA THR A 15 -12.80 23.87 -20.77
C THR A 15 -13.95 22.89 -21.09
N GLY A 16 -15.20 23.35 -21.12
CA GLY A 16 -16.36 22.52 -21.49
C GLY A 16 -16.57 22.32 -22.99
N ALA A 17 -15.93 23.14 -23.83
CA ALA A 17 -16.11 23.10 -25.29
C ALA A 17 -15.35 21.95 -25.99
N LYS A 18 -14.52 21.19 -25.26
CA LYS A 18 -13.88 19.97 -25.81
C LYS A 18 -14.76 18.72 -25.72
N LEU A 19 -15.91 18.80 -25.03
CA LEU A 19 -16.83 17.68 -24.83
C LEU A 19 -18.15 17.82 -25.61
N LEU A 20 -18.31 18.89 -26.38
CA LEU A 20 -19.50 19.12 -27.19
C LEU A 20 -19.15 18.84 -28.66
N PRO A 21 -19.76 17.82 -29.29
CA PRO A 21 -19.60 17.59 -30.71
C PRO A 21 -20.10 18.82 -31.48
N ARG A 22 -19.33 19.24 -32.49
CA ARG A 22 -19.74 20.32 -33.40
C ARG A 22 -20.99 19.86 -34.14
N ALA A 23 -22.08 20.63 -34.02
CA ALA A 23 -23.29 20.39 -34.81
C ALA A 23 -22.93 20.49 -36.31
N GLY A 24 -22.88 19.34 -36.99
CA GLY A 24 -22.57 19.24 -38.42
C GLY A 24 -21.64 18.10 -38.85
N SER A 25 -20.97 17.41 -37.93
CA SER A 25 -20.27 16.15 -38.23
C SER A 25 -21.18 14.99 -37.85
N ALA A 26 -21.84 14.40 -38.84
CA ALA A 26 -22.38 13.05 -38.70
C ALA A 26 -21.20 12.07 -38.71
N ASP A 27 -20.33 12.17 -37.71
CA ASP A 27 -19.49 11.04 -37.35
C ASP A 27 -20.46 10.02 -36.77
N GLU A 28 -20.70 8.98 -37.54
CA GLU A 28 -21.53 7.83 -37.19
C GLU A 28 -21.13 7.40 -35.77
N VAL A 29 -22.05 7.55 -34.81
CA VAL A 29 -21.78 7.18 -33.42
C VAL A 29 -21.48 5.70 -33.42
N ASP A 30 -20.24 5.34 -33.09
CA ASP A 30 -19.81 3.96 -33.06
C ASP A 30 -20.59 3.17 -31.99
N LEU A 31 -21.54 2.36 -32.45
CA LEU A 31 -22.38 1.49 -31.61
C LEU A 31 -21.71 0.14 -31.33
N THR A 32 -20.55 -0.17 -31.93
CA THR A 32 -19.85 -1.45 -31.72
C THR A 32 -19.21 -1.54 -30.33
N GLY A 33 -19.07 -0.40 -29.64
CA GLY A 33 -18.44 -0.32 -28.33
C GLY A 33 -16.90 -0.33 -28.39
N SER A 34 -16.30 -0.06 -29.55
CA SER A 34 -14.83 -0.12 -29.73
C SER A 34 -14.08 0.79 -28.76
N LEU A 35 -14.61 2.00 -28.49
CA LEU A 35 -14.02 2.95 -27.54
C LEU A 35 -13.94 2.39 -26.11
N VAL A 36 -15.00 1.70 -25.66
CA VAL A 36 -15.02 1.03 -24.34
C VAL A 36 -14.07 -0.15 -24.36
N ALA A 37 -14.10 -0.95 -25.42
CA ALA A 37 -13.23 -2.11 -25.56
C ALA A 37 -11.74 -1.75 -25.56
N GLU A 38 -11.38 -0.59 -26.13
CA GLU A 38 -10.03 -0.04 -26.15
C GLU A 38 -9.63 0.46 -24.75
N HIS A 39 -10.51 1.19 -24.06
CA HIS A 39 -10.26 1.66 -22.69
C HIS A 39 -9.94 0.52 -21.73
N PHE A 40 -10.70 -0.57 -21.79
CA PHE A 40 -10.53 -1.76 -20.94
C PHE A 40 -9.57 -2.81 -21.54
N LYS A 41 -8.87 -2.51 -22.64
CA LYS A 41 -7.99 -3.50 -23.29
C LYS A 41 -6.93 -4.05 -22.34
N ARG A 42 -6.31 -3.17 -21.54
CA ARG A 42 -5.29 -3.56 -20.53
C ARG A 42 -5.86 -4.52 -19.48
N LEU A 43 -7.06 -4.24 -18.97
CA LEU A 43 -7.71 -5.10 -17.98
C LEU A 43 -8.15 -6.45 -18.57
N LYS A 44 -8.62 -6.47 -19.81
CA LYS A 44 -8.93 -7.73 -20.51
C LYS A 44 -7.68 -8.60 -20.67
N GLY A 45 -6.53 -8.01 -21.01
CA GLY A 45 -5.25 -8.72 -21.10
C GLY A 45 -4.74 -9.27 -19.75
N ALA A 46 -5.27 -8.79 -18.62
CA ALA A 46 -4.93 -9.35 -17.32
C ALA A 46 -5.63 -10.69 -17.05
N ILE A 47 -6.85 -10.89 -17.58
CA ILE A 47 -7.71 -12.04 -17.25
C ILE A 47 -7.88 -13.05 -18.39
N ALA A 48 -7.50 -12.68 -19.60
CA ALA A 48 -7.64 -13.51 -20.79
C ALA A 48 -6.39 -13.37 -21.67
N GLU A 49 -6.13 -14.41 -22.44
CA GLU A 49 -5.10 -14.36 -23.47
C GLU A 49 -5.46 -13.27 -24.49
N VAL A 50 -4.52 -12.36 -24.74
CA VAL A 50 -4.64 -11.31 -25.75
C VAL A 50 -3.38 -11.35 -26.58
N ASP A 51 -3.52 -11.41 -27.90
CA ASP A 51 -2.41 -11.43 -28.86
C ASP A 51 -1.38 -12.57 -28.60
N GLY A 52 -1.84 -13.73 -28.10
CA GLY A 52 -0.97 -14.88 -27.78
C GLY A 52 -0.22 -14.79 -26.45
N GLN A 53 -0.43 -13.72 -25.68
CA GLN A 53 0.18 -13.54 -24.37
C GLN A 53 -0.72 -14.12 -23.26
N PRO A 54 -0.23 -15.02 -22.40
CA PRO A 54 -1.03 -15.59 -21.31
C PRO A 54 -1.52 -14.51 -20.34
N PRO A 55 -2.62 -14.77 -19.59
CA PRO A 55 -3.17 -13.81 -18.63
C PRO A 55 -2.10 -13.35 -17.63
N ALA A 56 -1.92 -12.03 -17.52
CA ALA A 56 -0.93 -11.46 -16.60
C ALA A 56 -1.25 -11.78 -15.11
N LEU A 57 -2.51 -12.12 -14.80
CA LEU A 57 -2.96 -12.36 -13.43
C LEU A 57 -2.58 -13.74 -12.88
N ASP A 58 -2.20 -14.71 -13.72
CA ASP A 58 -1.92 -16.09 -13.26
C ASP A 58 -0.79 -16.11 -12.23
N ALA A 59 0.31 -15.42 -12.51
CA ALA A 59 1.44 -15.31 -11.59
C ALA A 59 1.09 -14.56 -10.29
N ALA A 60 0.21 -13.56 -10.38
CA ALA A 60 -0.33 -12.86 -9.22
C ALA A 60 -1.18 -13.78 -8.32
N VAL A 61 -2.05 -14.61 -8.91
CA VAL A 61 -2.88 -15.57 -8.16
C VAL A 61 -1.98 -16.57 -7.43
N VAL A 62 -0.93 -17.07 -8.07
CA VAL A 62 0.04 -17.98 -7.44
C VAL A 62 0.73 -17.30 -6.26
N ALA A 63 1.24 -16.08 -6.44
CA ALA A 63 1.92 -15.33 -5.38
C ALA A 63 0.98 -15.03 -4.19
N LEU A 64 -0.25 -14.60 -4.46
CA LEU A 64 -1.27 -14.32 -3.44
C LEU A 64 -1.68 -15.59 -2.69
N THR A 65 -1.79 -16.72 -3.39
CA THR A 65 -2.14 -18.01 -2.76
C THR A 65 -1.02 -18.46 -1.81
N ALA A 66 0.24 -18.37 -2.26
CA ALA A 66 1.38 -18.71 -1.42
C ALA A 66 1.45 -17.82 -0.17
N LEU A 67 1.25 -16.51 -0.33
CA LEU A 67 1.20 -15.57 0.78
C LEU A 67 0.03 -15.87 1.74
N SER A 68 -1.16 -16.12 1.21
CA SER A 68 -2.36 -16.45 1.98
C SER A 68 -2.17 -17.70 2.84
N ASN A 69 -1.58 -18.76 2.29
CA ASN A 69 -1.32 -20.00 3.03
C ASN A 69 -0.41 -19.76 4.24
N VAL A 70 0.63 -18.94 4.08
CA VAL A 70 1.52 -18.55 5.16
C VAL A 70 0.79 -17.72 6.21
N LEU A 71 0.01 -16.72 5.79
CA LEU A 71 -0.76 -15.87 6.71
C LEU A 71 -1.82 -16.66 7.47
N GLN A 72 -2.47 -17.65 6.85
CA GLN A 72 -3.40 -18.56 7.53
C GLN A 72 -2.69 -19.41 8.61
N THR A 73 -1.45 -19.81 8.35
CA THR A 73 -0.65 -20.54 9.35
C THR A 73 -0.29 -19.63 10.53
N VAL A 74 0.07 -18.38 10.25
CA VAL A 74 0.33 -17.36 11.28
C VAL A 74 -0.89 -17.10 12.14
N THR A 75 -2.06 -16.91 11.53
CA THR A 75 -3.30 -16.57 12.24
C THR A 75 -3.87 -17.74 13.04
N ALA A 76 -3.59 -18.98 12.63
CA ALA A 76 -3.93 -20.18 13.40
C ALA A 76 -3.01 -20.39 14.62
N ASN A 77 -1.86 -19.70 14.70
CA ASN A 77 -0.94 -19.84 15.82
C ASN A 77 -1.46 -19.09 17.06
N PRO A 78 -1.40 -19.70 18.27
CA PRO A 78 -1.73 -19.02 19.53
C PRO A 78 -0.90 -17.76 19.79
N ASP A 79 0.33 -17.70 19.26
CA ASP A 79 1.18 -16.52 19.22
C ASP A 79 1.52 -16.14 17.77
N PRO A 80 0.66 -15.33 17.11
CA PRO A 80 0.89 -14.91 15.73
C PRO A 80 2.18 -14.08 15.56
N GLN A 81 2.61 -13.35 16.59
CA GLN A 81 3.81 -12.51 16.51
C GLN A 81 5.06 -13.38 16.49
N ASP A 82 5.11 -14.40 17.34
CA ASP A 82 6.17 -15.41 17.31
C ASP A 82 6.15 -16.23 16.02
N ALA A 83 4.95 -16.58 15.51
CA ALA A 83 4.80 -17.28 14.24
C ALA A 83 5.41 -16.49 13.07
N ILE A 84 5.12 -15.18 12.97
CA ILE A 84 5.69 -14.30 11.92
C ILE A 84 7.22 -14.33 11.93
N LYS A 85 7.84 -14.30 13.12
CA LYS A 85 9.31 -14.32 13.26
C LYS A 85 9.91 -15.63 12.78
N LYS A 86 9.27 -16.75 13.13
CA LYS A 86 9.72 -18.09 12.75
C LYS A 86 9.49 -18.36 11.26
N GLN A 87 8.55 -17.67 10.65
CA GLN A 87 8.20 -17.83 9.24
C GLN A 87 9.13 -16.99 8.34
N GLY A 88 10.37 -17.46 8.18
CA GLY A 88 11.42 -16.79 7.40
C GLY A 88 11.13 -16.54 5.92
N GLY A 89 9.98 -16.99 5.40
CA GLY A 89 9.54 -16.77 4.02
C GLY A 89 8.51 -15.64 3.83
N LEU A 90 7.98 -15.03 4.90
CA LEU A 90 6.90 -14.04 4.77
C LEU A 90 7.34 -12.80 3.96
N ALA A 91 8.54 -12.29 4.21
CA ALA A 91 9.09 -11.15 3.49
C ALA A 91 9.30 -11.46 1.99
N GLU A 92 9.76 -12.67 1.67
CA GLU A 92 9.95 -13.13 0.29
C GLU A 92 8.64 -13.21 -0.48
N LEU A 93 7.61 -13.82 0.14
CA LEU A 93 6.27 -13.94 -0.43
C LEU A 93 5.59 -12.58 -0.60
N THR A 94 5.76 -11.69 0.38
CA THR A 94 5.29 -10.30 0.28
C THR A 94 5.96 -9.59 -0.89
N GLY A 95 7.28 -9.76 -1.04
CA GLY A 95 8.03 -9.23 -2.17
C GLY A 95 7.60 -9.83 -3.50
N ALA A 96 7.19 -11.10 -3.54
CA ALA A 96 6.64 -11.72 -4.75
C ALA A 96 5.34 -11.05 -5.19
N VAL A 97 4.42 -10.77 -4.26
CA VAL A 97 3.18 -10.03 -4.56
C VAL A 97 3.50 -8.60 -5.04
N ALA A 98 4.43 -7.90 -4.37
CA ALA A 98 4.84 -6.55 -4.78
C ALA A 98 5.43 -6.51 -6.19
N ARG A 99 6.20 -7.53 -6.60
CA ARG A 99 6.72 -7.63 -7.98
C ARG A 99 5.63 -7.84 -9.01
N GLN A 100 4.58 -8.59 -8.68
CA GLN A 100 3.43 -8.77 -9.58
C GLN A 100 2.62 -7.48 -9.74
N ALA A 101 2.47 -6.70 -8.66
CA ALA A 101 1.84 -5.38 -8.74
C ALA A 101 2.50 -4.48 -9.82
N GLN A 102 3.83 -4.49 -9.90
CA GLN A 102 4.60 -3.62 -10.82
C GLN A 102 4.33 -3.87 -12.31
N ILE A 103 3.79 -5.02 -12.69
CA ILE A 103 3.57 -5.41 -14.08
C ILE A 103 2.09 -5.49 -14.47
N LEU A 104 1.19 -5.30 -13.50
CA LEU A 104 -0.26 -5.35 -13.71
C LEU A 104 -0.80 -3.93 -13.99
N PRO A 105 -1.92 -3.83 -14.71
CA PRO A 105 -2.53 -2.54 -15.00
C PRO A 105 -3.38 -2.04 -13.82
N ASP A 106 -3.55 -0.72 -13.75
CA ASP A 106 -4.52 -0.09 -12.86
C ASP A 106 -5.93 -0.67 -13.05
N PRO A 107 -6.69 -0.92 -11.96
CA PRO A 107 -6.33 -0.67 -10.55
C PRO A 107 -5.71 -1.89 -9.82
N ILE A 108 -5.34 -2.94 -10.56
CA ILE A 108 -4.93 -4.23 -9.97
C ILE A 108 -3.57 -4.10 -9.28
N ASP A 109 -2.67 -3.30 -9.86
CA ASP A 109 -1.39 -2.94 -9.26
C ASP A 109 -1.55 -2.32 -7.87
N ASP A 110 -2.46 -1.35 -7.72
CA ASP A 110 -2.75 -0.69 -6.44
C ASP A 110 -3.29 -1.68 -5.40
N TRP A 111 -4.15 -2.61 -5.80
CA TRP A 111 -4.68 -3.64 -4.89
C TRP A 111 -3.59 -4.57 -4.37
N LEU A 112 -2.74 -5.09 -5.27
CA LEU A 112 -1.64 -5.97 -4.87
C LEU A 112 -0.56 -5.21 -4.09
N GLY A 113 -0.28 -3.97 -4.47
CA GLY A 113 0.61 -3.07 -3.77
C GLY A 113 0.13 -2.82 -2.34
N GLY A 114 -1.17 -2.58 -2.15
CA GLY A 114 -1.79 -2.44 -0.84
C GLY A 114 -1.61 -3.68 0.04
N ILE A 115 -1.90 -4.87 -0.49
CA ILE A 115 -1.72 -6.14 0.25
C ILE A 115 -0.26 -6.35 0.66
N ALA A 116 0.69 -6.07 -0.25
CA ALA A 116 2.10 -6.17 0.06
C ALA A 116 2.55 -5.15 1.12
N GLY A 117 2.01 -3.93 1.05
CA GLY A 117 2.23 -2.88 2.05
C GLY A 117 1.72 -3.28 3.44
N ASP A 118 0.48 -3.76 3.53
CA ASP A 118 -0.14 -4.20 4.78
C ASP A 118 0.65 -5.35 5.42
N THR A 119 1.07 -6.32 4.61
CA THR A 119 1.86 -7.47 5.09
C THR A 119 3.26 -7.05 5.56
N SER A 120 3.89 -6.10 4.87
CA SER A 120 5.17 -5.52 5.30
C SER A 120 5.01 -4.78 6.64
N GLY A 121 3.93 -4.02 6.80
CA GLY A 121 3.61 -3.33 8.06
C GLY A 121 3.39 -4.30 9.23
N LEU A 122 2.77 -5.45 8.99
CA LEU A 122 2.62 -6.51 9.98
C LEU A 122 3.98 -7.03 10.47
N THR A 123 4.91 -7.27 9.54
CA THR A 123 6.28 -7.75 9.85
C THR A 123 7.06 -6.69 10.63
N GLN A 124 7.01 -5.43 10.20
CA GLN A 124 7.65 -4.32 10.90
C GLN A 124 7.14 -4.17 12.34
N LYS A 125 5.83 -4.32 12.55
CA LYS A 125 5.22 -4.27 13.89
C LYS A 125 5.73 -5.41 14.77
N ALA A 126 5.81 -6.63 14.25
CA ALA A 126 6.32 -7.79 14.99
C ALA A 126 7.78 -7.60 15.44
N VAL A 127 8.63 -7.11 14.53
CA VAL A 127 10.04 -6.79 14.83
C VAL A 127 10.13 -5.68 15.88
N THR A 128 9.37 -4.59 15.72
CA THR A 128 9.40 -3.48 16.69
C THR A 128 8.97 -3.93 18.09
N ASN A 129 7.93 -4.76 18.18
CA ASN A 129 7.46 -5.33 19.44
C ASN A 129 8.54 -6.20 20.10
N GLU A 130 9.28 -6.98 19.30
CA GLU A 130 10.38 -7.81 19.77
C GLU A 130 11.54 -6.98 20.33
N LEU A 131 12.00 -5.97 19.60
CA LEU A 131 13.07 -5.10 20.09
C LEU A 131 12.68 -4.45 21.42
N ASN A 132 11.43 -4.00 21.54
CA ASN A 132 10.94 -3.44 22.80
C ASN A 132 10.85 -4.48 23.92
N ALA A 133 10.50 -5.73 23.62
CA ALA A 133 10.50 -6.81 24.60
C ALA A 133 11.92 -7.14 25.10
N ILE A 134 12.88 -7.27 24.18
CA ILE A 134 14.31 -7.48 24.50
C ILE A 134 14.83 -6.32 25.35
N TRP A 135 14.57 -5.08 24.93
CA TRP A 135 15.00 -3.91 25.68
C TRP A 135 14.45 -3.90 27.12
N ARG A 136 13.16 -4.22 27.30
CA ARG A 136 12.52 -4.29 28.63
C ARG A 136 13.06 -5.43 29.49
N ALA A 137 13.45 -6.54 28.90
CA ALA A 137 13.94 -7.70 29.62
C ALA A 137 15.42 -7.56 30.00
N ASP A 138 16.25 -7.09 29.07
CA ASP A 138 17.71 -7.23 29.20
C ASP A 138 18.40 -5.92 29.58
N ILE A 139 17.88 -4.79 29.10
CA ILE A 139 18.55 -3.48 29.26
C ILE A 139 17.90 -2.68 30.38
N LEU A 140 16.57 -2.60 30.38
CA LEU A 140 15.83 -1.79 31.34
C LEU A 140 16.12 -2.13 32.81
N PRO A 141 16.18 -3.42 33.23
CA PRO A 141 16.44 -3.74 34.64
C PRO A 141 17.83 -3.30 35.08
N PHE A 142 18.82 -3.41 34.20
CA PHE A 142 20.18 -2.90 34.47
C PHE A 142 20.17 -1.37 34.63
N CYS A 143 19.56 -0.64 33.69
CA CYS A 143 19.46 0.82 33.78
C CYS A 143 18.73 1.26 35.06
N GLN A 144 17.63 0.60 35.42
CA GLN A 144 16.91 0.88 36.66
C GLN A 144 17.77 0.59 37.89
N ALA A 145 18.47 -0.54 37.94
CA ALA A 145 19.34 -0.87 39.07
C ALA A 145 20.52 0.11 39.22
N ALA A 146 21.04 0.62 38.11
CA ALA A 146 22.17 1.56 38.11
C ALA A 146 21.76 3.00 38.43
N LEU A 147 20.54 3.43 38.05
CA LEU A 147 20.15 4.84 38.05
C LEU A 147 19.03 5.18 39.05
N ASN A 148 18.20 4.22 39.47
CA ASN A 148 17.14 4.49 40.44
C ASN A 148 17.73 4.90 41.79
N ASP A 149 17.11 5.88 42.44
CA ASP A 149 17.53 6.42 43.75
C ASP A 149 18.99 6.90 43.76
N ARG A 150 19.48 7.42 42.63
CA ARG A 150 20.82 8.00 42.47
C ARG A 150 20.77 9.42 41.93
N TYR A 151 21.63 10.30 42.44
CA TYR A 151 21.84 11.64 41.89
C TYR A 151 22.63 11.53 40.56
N PRO A 152 22.26 12.26 39.49
CA PRO A 152 21.29 13.35 39.41
C PRO A 152 19.85 12.94 38.99
N PHE A 153 19.58 11.65 38.75
CA PHE A 153 18.27 11.18 38.28
C PHE A 153 17.18 11.27 39.37
N SER A 154 17.57 11.13 40.64
CA SER A 154 16.78 11.48 41.81
C SER A 154 17.47 12.64 42.55
N PRO A 155 16.97 13.89 42.42
CA PRO A 155 17.63 15.08 42.96
C PRO A 155 17.86 15.07 44.47
N GLU A 156 17.00 14.37 45.22
CA GLU A 156 17.06 14.25 46.67
C GLU A 156 17.99 13.11 47.14
N SER A 157 18.54 12.31 46.22
CA SER A 157 19.41 11.20 46.57
C SER A 157 20.76 11.70 47.09
N ALA A 158 21.17 11.19 48.25
CA ALA A 158 22.50 11.42 48.81
C ALA A 158 23.59 10.51 48.18
N VAL A 159 23.23 9.66 47.22
CA VAL A 159 24.14 8.70 46.58
C VAL A 159 24.24 9.00 45.09
N ASP A 160 25.44 9.29 44.61
CA ASP A 160 25.70 9.56 43.19
C ASP A 160 25.67 8.30 42.33
N VAL A 161 25.37 8.45 41.04
CA VAL A 161 25.62 7.39 40.05
C VAL A 161 27.14 7.13 39.97
N ASN A 162 27.52 5.85 39.98
CA ASN A 162 28.91 5.44 39.75
C ASN A 162 29.27 5.63 38.27
N VAL A 163 30.38 6.34 38.01
CA VAL A 163 30.97 6.56 36.69
C VAL A 163 32.04 5.53 36.35
#